data_AF-Q0RW66-F1
#
_entry.id   AF-Q0RW66-F1
#
_cell.length_a   1.000
_cell.length_b   1.000
_cell.length_c   1.000
_cell.angle_alpha   90.00
_cell.angle_beta   90.00
_cell.angle_gamma   90.00
#
_symmetry.space_group_name_H-M   'P 1'
#
loop_
_entity.id
_entity.type
_entity.pdbx_description
1 polymer ?
#
loop_
_entity_poly.entity_id
_entity_poly.type
_entity_poly.pdbx_seq_one_letter_code
_entity_poly.pdbx_strand_id
1 'polypeptide(L)' 'MLREYFMYPAERWSHIRTTNPIESIFATVRLRTRVTKGPGSRTAGVAMAYKLIEAA' A
#
# COMPACT_ATOMS: atom_id res chain seq x y z
N MET A 1 2.92 2.45 17.57
CA MET A 1 2.14 3.49 16.88
C MET A 1 1.14 2.77 15.96
N LEU A 2 -0.01 2.38 16.49
CA LEU A 2 -1.00 1.48 15.85
C LEU A 2 -2.39 2.15 15.75
N ARG A 3 -2.47 3.45 16.03
CA ARG A 3 -3.73 4.14 16.32
C ARG A 3 -4.38 4.75 15.07
N GLU A 4 -3.60 5.19 14.08
CA GLU A 4 -4.09 5.60 12.75
C GLU A 4 -4.77 4.47 11.95
N TYR A 5 -4.55 3.21 12.33
CA TYR A 5 -5.03 2.02 11.61
C TYR A 5 -6.56 1.89 11.57
N PHE A 6 -7.28 2.40 12.56
CA PHE A 6 -8.74 2.21 12.71
C PHE A 6 -9.58 3.38 12.18
N MET A 7 -8.96 4.38 11.57
CA MET A 7 -9.66 5.58 11.09
C MET A 7 -10.22 5.45 9.65
N TYR A 8 -9.99 4.33 8.97
CA TYR A 8 -10.47 4.08 7.60
C TYR A 8 -11.72 3.17 7.59
N PRO A 9 -12.72 3.45 6.73
CA PRO A 9 -14.00 2.75 6.70
C PRO A 9 -13.86 1.24 6.39
N ALA A 10 -14.77 0.45 6.98
CA ALA A 10 -14.68 -1.01 7.15
C ALA A 10 -14.59 -1.85 5.86
N GLU A 11 -15.00 -1.32 4.70
CA GLU A 11 -14.96 -2.04 3.41
C GLU A 11 -13.57 -2.54 3.03
N ARG A 12 -12.51 -1.83 3.45
CA ARG A 12 -11.13 -2.18 3.07
C ARG A 12 -10.45 -3.13 4.05
N TRP A 13 -11.06 -3.45 5.20
CA TRP A 13 -10.40 -4.21 6.28
C TRP A 13 -10.08 -5.67 5.94
N SER A 14 -10.86 -6.31 5.06
CA SER A 14 -10.59 -7.70 4.64
C SER A 14 -9.26 -7.83 3.90
N HIS A 15 -8.92 -6.85 3.06
CA HIS A 15 -7.70 -6.83 2.26
C HIS A 15 -6.47 -6.36 3.05
N ILE A 16 -6.68 -5.83 4.26
CA ILE A 16 -5.60 -5.45 5.19
C ILE A 16 -5.06 -6.67 5.93
N ARG A 17 -5.90 -7.71 6.15
CA ARG A 17 -5.51 -8.96 6.83
C ARG A 17 -5.27 -10.15 5.91
N THR A 18 -5.49 -10.01 4.59
CA THR A 18 -5.19 -11.10 3.65
C THR A 18 -3.67 -11.31 3.54
N THR A 19 -3.24 -12.54 3.75
CA THR A 19 -1.86 -12.98 3.48
C THR A 19 -1.63 -13.22 1.99
N ASN A 20 -2.71 -13.33 1.19
CA ASN A 20 -2.63 -13.51 -0.24
C ASN A 20 -2.16 -12.20 -0.92
N PRO A 21 -0.93 -12.13 -1.46
CA PRO A 21 -0.35 -10.88 -1.92
C PRO A 21 -1.07 -10.23 -3.10
N ILE A 22 -1.80 -11.01 -3.90
CA ILE A 22 -2.56 -10.54 -5.07
C ILE A 22 -3.92 -9.94 -4.72
N GLU A 23 -4.49 -10.33 -3.59
CA GLU A 23 -5.76 -9.79 -3.11
C GLU A 23 -5.54 -8.53 -2.27
N SER A 24 -4.31 -8.22 -1.87
CA SER A 24 -4.04 -7.02 -1.08
C SER A 24 -4.17 -5.76 -1.93
N ILE A 25 -4.81 -4.71 -1.39
CA ILE A 25 -4.83 -3.36 -2.00
C ILE A 25 -3.39 -2.82 -2.20
N PHE A 26 -2.43 -3.34 -1.45
CA PHE A 26 -1.01 -3.00 -1.58
C PHE A 26 -0.24 -3.88 -2.57
N ALA A 27 -0.89 -4.80 -3.31
CA ALA A 27 -0.24 -5.72 -4.24
C ALA A 27 0.67 -4.98 -5.24
N THR A 28 0.12 -3.94 -5.88
CA THR A 28 0.83 -3.12 -6.88
C THR A 28 2.00 -2.36 -6.26
N VAL A 29 1.82 -1.80 -5.07
CA VAL A 29 2.89 -1.10 -4.33
C VAL A 29 4.02 -2.06 -3.98
N ARG A 30 3.69 -3.25 -3.46
CA ARG A 30 4.67 -4.31 -3.11
C ARG A 30 5.41 -4.84 -4.34
N LEU A 31 4.70 -5.00 -5.45
CA LEU A 31 5.32 -5.38 -6.72
C LEU A 31 6.32 -4.31 -7.17
N ARG A 32 5.94 -3.03 -7.08
CA ARG A 32 6.80 -1.93 -7.52
C ARG A 32 8.02 -1.76 -6.62
N THR A 33 7.87 -1.86 -5.30
CA THR A 33 9.00 -1.81 -4.37
C THR A 33 9.97 -2.98 -4.55
N ARG A 34 9.51 -4.15 -4.99
CA ARG A 34 10.39 -5.28 -5.35
C ARG A 34 11.23 -4.99 -6.60
N VAL A 35 10.69 -4.28 -7.58
CA VAL A 35 11.39 -4.00 -8.85
C VAL A 35 12.34 -2.81 -8.74
N THR A 36 12.01 -1.80 -7.93
CA THR A 36 12.84 -0.59 -7.77
C THR A 36 13.80 -0.72 -6.59
N LYS A 37 15.04 -0.22 -6.70
CA LYS A 37 15.99 -0.04 -5.57
C LYS A 37 15.57 1.10 -4.62
N GLY A 38 14.30 1.11 -4.22
CA GLY A 38 13.71 2.14 -3.36
C GLY A 38 13.38 3.47 -4.07
N PRO A 39 12.65 4.36 -3.40
CA PRO A 39 12.08 5.56 -4.02
C PRO A 39 13.01 6.79 -4.10
N GLY A 40 14.29 6.67 -3.74
CA GLY A 40 15.26 7.78 -3.72
C GLY A 40 15.02 8.83 -2.61
N SER A 41 13.77 9.05 -2.20
CA SER A 41 13.38 9.85 -1.03
C SER A 41 12.07 9.33 -0.42
N ARG A 42 11.83 9.64 0.86
CA ARG A 42 10.58 9.25 1.56
C ARG A 42 9.35 9.86 0.88
N THR A 43 9.43 11.13 0.49
CA THR A 43 8.33 11.86 -0.15
C THR A 43 7.95 11.26 -1.49
N ALA A 44 8.95 10.89 -2.31
CA ALA A 44 8.72 10.20 -3.58
C ALA A 44 8.09 8.81 -3.38
N GLY A 45 8.47 8.09 -2.31
CA GLY A 45 7.88 6.81 -1.97
C GLY A 45 6.40 6.90 -1.60
N VAL A 46 6.04 7.90 -0.80
CA VAL A 46 4.64 8.16 -0.42
C VAL A 46 3.82 8.58 -1.64
N ALA A 47 4.33 9.49 -2.47
CA ALA A 47 3.65 9.92 -3.68
C ALA A 47 3.45 8.77 -4.68
N MET A 48 4.44 7.87 -4.81
CA MET A 48 4.33 6.67 -5.65
C MET A 48 3.28 5.69 -5.11
N ALA A 49 3.30 5.39 -3.81
CA ALA A 49 2.31 4.51 -3.19
C ALA A 49 0.89 5.07 -3.36
N TYR A 50 0.69 6.37 -3.16
CA TYR A 50 -0.60 7.03 -3.35
C TYR A 50 -1.12 6.84 -4.78
N LYS A 51 -0.32 7.21 -5.79
CA LYS A 51 -0.72 7.08 -7.21
C LYS A 51 -1.00 5.64 -7.63
N LEU A 52 -0.26 4.67 -7.09
CA LEU A 52 -0.49 3.25 -7.39
C LEU A 52 -1.75 2.69 -6.73
N ILE A 53 -2.13 3.20 -5.56
CA ILE A 53 -3.37 2.82 -4.88
C ILE A 53 -4.57 3.52 -5.53
N GLU A 54 -4.40 4.76 -6.00
CA GLU A 54 -5.43 5.51 -6.73
C GLU A 54 -5.73 4.90 -8.11
N ALA A 55 -4.72 4.36 -8.79
CA ALA A 55 -4.84 3.78 -10.13
C ALA A 55 -5.26 2.29 -10.15
N ALA A 56 -5.49 1.69 -8.98
CA ALA A 56 -5.92 0.29 -8.82
C ALA A 56 -7.44 0.20 -8.65
#